data_AF-A0A270B7P3-F1
#
_entry.id   AF-A0A270B7P3-F1
#
_cell.length_a   1.000
_cell.length_b   1.000
_cell.length_c   1.000
_cell.angle_alpha   90.00
_cell.angle_beta   90.00
_cell.angle_gamma   90.00
#
_symmetry.space_group_name_H-M   'P 1'
#
loop_
_entity.id
_entity.type
_entity.pdbx_description
1 polymer ?
#
loop_
_entity_poly.entity_id
_entity_poly.type
_entity_poly.pdbx_seq_one_letter_code
_entity_poly.pdbx_strand_id
1 'polypeptide(L)'
;MSDPLLTTANRIHADVLRPAIAAWSHFITAIREPGANIDACYLELIGAAEELERKGKQAVQLMRPELAQRMQADGVTGFQSENWKASLRDKPPEPFVTDEKALKAAHPELWQPQPDKFQTNEMKKLARKKNLPGVSLTNGGAPVLVVSARKDG
;
A
#
# COMPACT_ATOMS: atom_id res chain seq x y z
N MET A 1 9.51 24.96 14.36
CA MET A 1 9.26 24.07 13.21
C MET A 1 8.13 23.13 13.57
N SER A 2 7.12 22.93 12.72
CA SER A 2 6.06 21.95 12.95
C SER A 2 6.61 20.53 12.81
N ASP A 3 6.08 19.58 13.57
CA ASP A 3 6.47 18.18 13.43
C ASP A 3 6.17 17.68 11.99
N PRO A 4 7.10 16.97 11.32
CA PRO A 4 6.89 16.49 9.96
C PRO A 4 5.68 15.55 9.81
N LEU A 5 5.42 14.69 10.79
CA LEU A 5 4.27 13.78 10.76
C LEU A 5 2.97 14.57 10.88
N LEU A 6 2.93 15.58 11.75
CA LEU A 6 1.78 16.49 11.86
C LEU A 6 1.54 17.25 10.55
N THR A 7 2.62 17.74 9.93
CA THR A 7 2.55 18.47 8.65
C THR A 7 1.99 17.57 7.55
N THR A 8 2.46 16.33 7.45
CA THR A 8 1.95 15.36 6.47
C THR A 8 0.50 14.96 6.76
N ALA A 9 0.13 14.72 8.02
CA ALA A 9 -1.23 14.40 8.41
C ALA A 9 -2.21 15.53 8.01
N ASN A 10 -1.85 16.78 8.28
CA ASN A 10 -2.66 17.94 7.90
C ASN A 10 -2.82 18.06 6.38
N ARG A 11 -1.75 17.88 5.61
CA ARG A 11 -1.79 17.91 4.14
C ARG A 11 -2.69 16.80 3.58
N ILE A 12 -2.53 15.56 4.07
CA ILE A 12 -3.36 14.43 3.63
C ILE A 12 -4.83 14.66 3.98
N HIS A 13 -5.11 15.19 5.17
CA HIS A 13 -6.47 15.56 5.53
C HIS A 13 -7.04 16.59 4.54
N ALA A 14 -6.33 17.70 4.30
CA ALA A 14 -6.80 18.79 3.46
C ALA A 14 -6.98 18.39 1.99
N ASP A 15 -5.99 17.70 1.41
CA ASP A 15 -5.90 17.50 -0.04
C ASP A 15 -6.50 16.16 -0.49
N VAL A 16 -6.52 15.15 0.38
CA VAL A 16 -6.92 13.78 0.02
C VAL A 16 -8.27 13.43 0.61
N LEU A 17 -8.45 13.59 1.93
CA LEU A 17 -9.64 13.10 2.62
C LEU A 17 -10.80 14.09 2.61
N ARG A 18 -10.52 15.37 2.89
CA ARG A 18 -11.55 16.41 3.06
C ARG A 18 -12.48 16.54 1.86
N PRO A 19 -12.02 16.51 0.58
CA PRO A 19 -12.92 16.59 -0.57
C PRO A 19 -13.91 15.42 -0.63
N ALA A 20 -13.44 14.19 -0.36
CA ALA A 20 -14.29 13.00 -0.37
C ALA A 20 -15.30 13.00 0.80
N ILE A 21 -14.87 13.45 1.99
CA ILE A 21 -15.75 13.62 3.15
C ILE A 21 -16.83 14.66 2.83
N ALA A 22 -16.44 15.78 2.22
CA ALA A 22 -17.38 16.85 1.86
C ALA A 22 -18.43 16.36 0.84
N ALA A 23 -18.05 15.54 -0.13
CA ALA A 23 -18.99 14.94 -1.09
C ALA A 23 -20.03 14.05 -0.38
N TRP A 24 -19.58 13.15 0.51
CA TRP A 24 -20.49 12.34 1.32
C TRP A 24 -21.44 13.20 2.16
N SER A 25 -20.89 14.20 2.88
CA SER A 25 -21.67 15.12 3.71
C SER A 25 -22.70 15.94 2.91
N HIS A 26 -22.36 16.30 1.67
CA HIS A 26 -23.27 16.99 0.76
C HIS A 26 -24.49 16.10 0.43
N PHE A 27 -24.27 14.88 -0.07
CA PHE A 27 -25.38 14.03 -0.51
C PHE A 27 -26.23 13.47 0.63
N ILE A 28 -25.64 13.23 1.81
CA ILE A 28 -26.42 12.78 2.98
C ILE A 28 -27.31 13.91 3.54
N THR A 29 -26.96 15.16 3.26
CA THR A 29 -27.80 16.31 3.58
C THR A 29 -28.86 16.51 2.50
N ALA A 30 -28.48 16.47 1.23
CA ALA A 30 -29.39 16.64 0.09
C ALA A 30 -30.52 15.61 0.07
N ILE A 31 -30.27 14.35 0.42
CA ILE A 31 -31.30 13.29 0.46
C ILE A 31 -32.41 13.57 1.48
N ARG A 32 -32.17 14.45 2.46
CA ARG A 32 -33.13 14.82 3.51
C ARG A 32 -33.97 16.04 3.14
N GLU A 33 -33.67 16.70 2.02
CA GLU A 33 -34.40 17.89 1.57
C GLU A 33 -35.80 17.52 1.05
N PRO A 34 -36.82 18.37 1.27
CA PRO A 34 -38.14 18.16 0.70
C PRO A 34 -38.09 18.11 -0.84
N GLY A 35 -38.66 17.06 -1.43
CA GLY A 35 -38.67 16.86 -2.88
C GLY A 35 -37.38 16.30 -3.46
N ALA A 36 -36.43 15.85 -2.63
CA ALA A 36 -35.21 15.19 -3.09
C ALA A 36 -35.52 13.97 -3.95
N ASN A 37 -34.76 13.80 -5.04
CA ASN A 37 -34.72 12.54 -5.76
C ASN A 37 -33.88 11.54 -4.96
N ILE A 38 -34.56 10.73 -4.14
CA ILE A 38 -33.93 9.79 -3.21
C ILE A 38 -33.02 8.80 -3.95
N ASP A 39 -33.46 8.24 -5.08
CA ASP A 39 -32.70 7.25 -5.83
C ASP A 39 -31.39 7.84 -6.38
N ALA A 40 -31.47 9.05 -6.95
CA ALA A 40 -30.28 9.75 -7.44
C ALA A 40 -29.31 10.10 -6.29
N CYS A 41 -29.83 10.61 -5.17
CA CYS A 41 -28.99 10.92 -4.01
C CYS A 41 -28.35 9.67 -3.42
N TYR A 42 -29.05 8.53 -3.43
CA TYR A 42 -28.52 7.26 -2.92
C TYR A 42 -27.41 6.71 -3.83
N LEU A 43 -27.56 6.83 -5.16
CA LEU A 43 -26.49 6.50 -6.10
C LEU A 43 -25.24 7.35 -5.87
N GLU A 44 -25.40 8.65 -5.67
CA GLU A 44 -24.28 9.55 -5.36
C GLU A 44 -23.63 9.22 -4.00
N LEU A 45 -24.41 8.79 -3.00
CA LEU A 45 -23.87 8.30 -1.73
C LEU A 45 -23.01 7.05 -1.90
N ILE A 46 -23.40 6.11 -2.78
CA ILE A 46 -22.58 4.93 -3.12
C ILE A 46 -21.24 5.39 -3.72
N GLY A 47 -21.28 6.27 -4.73
CA GLY A 47 -20.07 6.80 -5.36
C GLY A 47 -19.16 7.54 -4.38
N ALA A 48 -19.74 8.35 -3.49
CA ALA A 48 -18.99 9.06 -2.45
C ALA A 48 -18.35 8.09 -1.43
N ALA A 49 -19.03 6.99 -1.08
CA ALA A 49 -18.46 5.96 -0.20
C ALA A 49 -17.29 5.22 -0.86
N GLU A 50 -17.42 4.83 -2.13
CA GLU A 50 -16.33 4.20 -2.89
C GLU A 50 -15.12 5.13 -3.00
N GLU A 51 -15.35 6.42 -3.25
CA GLU A 51 -14.31 7.42 -3.30
C GLU A 51 -13.63 7.62 -1.93
N LEU A 52 -14.40 7.64 -0.84
CA LEU A 52 -13.86 7.67 0.52
C LEU A 52 -12.98 6.46 0.83
N GLU A 53 -13.39 5.25 0.44
CA GLU A 53 -12.58 4.05 0.59
C GLU A 53 -11.26 4.17 -0.18
N ARG A 54 -11.33 4.60 -1.44
CA ARG A 54 -10.16 4.80 -2.30
C ARG A 54 -9.20 5.84 -1.72
N LYS A 55 -9.72 6.98 -1.26
CA LYS A 55 -8.94 8.06 -0.65
C LYS A 55 -8.38 7.66 0.72
N GLY A 56 -9.11 6.87 1.50
CA GLY A 56 -8.61 6.27 2.74
C GLY A 56 -7.40 5.37 2.50
N LYS A 57 -7.47 4.49 1.49
CA LYS A 57 -6.32 3.67 1.07
C LYS A 57 -5.14 4.52 0.62
N GLN A 58 -5.38 5.56 -0.19
CA GLN A 58 -4.34 6.50 -0.64
C GLN A 58 -3.69 7.22 0.56
N ALA A 59 -4.47 7.72 1.51
CA ALA A 59 -3.98 8.37 2.72
C ALA A 59 -3.05 7.45 3.53
N VAL A 60 -3.44 6.19 3.73
CA VAL A 60 -2.61 5.19 4.41
C VAL A 60 -1.30 4.93 3.66
N GLN A 61 -1.35 4.83 2.32
CA GLN A 61 -0.14 4.66 1.50
C GLN A 61 0.83 5.83 1.63
N LEU A 62 0.33 7.06 1.84
CA LEU A 62 1.16 8.24 2.04
C LEU A 62 1.69 8.37 3.47
N MET A 63 0.93 7.95 4.48
CA MET A 63 1.36 8.05 5.89
C MET A 63 2.37 6.98 6.31
N ARG A 64 2.27 5.76 5.77
CA ARG A 64 3.13 4.64 6.19
C ARG A 64 4.63 4.90 5.99
N PRO A 65 5.09 5.42 4.83
CA PRO A 65 6.51 5.71 4.62
C PRO A 65 7.04 6.77 5.58
N GLU A 66 6.27 7.81 5.87
CA GLU A 66 6.66 8.90 6.77
C GLU A 66 6.90 8.40 8.19
N LEU A 67 5.96 7.60 8.72
CA LEU A 67 6.12 7.00 10.04
C LEU A 67 7.28 5.97 10.05
N ALA A 68 7.45 5.19 8.97
CA ALA A 68 8.58 4.28 8.85
C ALA A 68 9.93 5.02 8.89
N GLN A 69 10.03 6.14 8.15
CA GLN A 69 11.22 6.97 8.08
C GLN A 69 11.54 7.58 9.44
N ARG A 70 10.54 8.08 10.17
CA ARG A 70 10.72 8.59 11.53
C ARG A 70 11.21 7.50 12.49
N MET A 71 10.58 6.33 12.46
CA MET A 71 11.01 5.18 13.28
C MET A 71 12.45 4.77 12.99
N GLN A 72 12.87 4.76 11.71
CA GLN A 72 14.25 4.47 11.33
C GLN A 72 15.23 5.55 11.86
N ALA A 73 14.89 6.83 11.71
CA ALA A 73 15.71 7.94 12.19
C ALA A 73 15.87 7.93 13.72
N ASP A 74 14.82 7.55 14.42
CA ASP A 74 14.78 7.51 15.89
C ASP A 74 15.31 6.18 16.46
N GLY A 75 15.68 5.20 15.62
CA GLY A 75 16.15 3.88 16.04
C GLY A 75 15.06 2.99 16.69
N VAL A 76 13.78 3.32 16.48
CA VAL A 76 12.63 2.62 17.05
C VAL A 76 12.18 1.51 16.12
N THR A 77 12.20 0.26 16.57
CA THR A 77 11.76 -0.91 15.76
C THR A 77 10.28 -1.23 15.92
N GLY A 78 9.63 -0.73 16.98
CA GLY A 78 8.20 -0.88 17.19
C GLY A 78 7.67 -0.06 18.36
N PHE A 79 6.38 0.26 18.31
CA PHE A 79 5.66 0.93 19.40
C PHE A 79 4.16 0.62 19.31
N GLN A 80 3.39 1.03 20.31
CA GLN A 80 1.94 0.87 20.32
C GLN A 80 1.24 2.14 20.80
N SER A 81 0.04 2.33 20.28
CA SER A 81 -0.98 3.27 20.77
C SER A 81 -2.03 2.51 21.56
N GLU A 82 -3.11 3.19 21.96
CA GLU A 82 -4.25 2.57 22.62
C GLU A 82 -4.78 1.35 21.84
N ASN A 83 -5.02 1.50 20.53
CA ASN A 83 -5.71 0.49 19.71
C ASN A 83 -4.81 -0.24 18.70
N TRP A 84 -3.65 0.32 18.37
CA TRP A 84 -2.81 -0.14 17.26
C TRP A 84 -1.37 -0.37 17.69
N LYS A 85 -0.72 -1.38 17.11
CA LYS A 85 0.74 -1.56 17.18
C LYS A 85 1.39 -1.37 15.83
N ALA A 86 2.58 -0.79 15.85
CA ALA A 86 3.43 -0.53 14.70
C ALA A 86 4.78 -1.23 14.88
N SER A 87 5.31 -1.83 13.82
CA SER A 87 6.66 -2.39 13.80
C SER A 87 7.31 -2.17 12.45
N LEU A 88 8.61 -1.89 12.44
CA LEU A 88 9.43 -2.00 11.25
C LEU A 88 9.73 -3.47 10.97
N ARG A 89 9.59 -3.87 9.71
CA ARG A 89 9.95 -5.19 9.24
C ARG A 89 10.89 -5.06 8.06
N ASP A 90 12.01 -5.76 8.12
CA ASP A 90 12.89 -5.89 6.96
C ASP A 90 12.14 -6.52 5.81
N LYS A 91 12.20 -5.87 4.66
CA LYS A 91 11.60 -6.41 3.46
C LYS A 91 12.54 -7.51 2.94
N PRO A 92 12.03 -8.73 2.67
CA PRO A 92 12.87 -9.81 2.21
C PRO A 92 13.48 -9.47 0.84
N PRO A 93 14.73 -9.91 0.57
CA PRO A 93 15.33 -9.85 -0.76
C PRO A 93 14.36 -10.33 -1.86
N GLU A 94 14.08 -9.46 -2.83
CA GLU A 94 13.28 -9.81 -4.00
C GLU A 94 14.17 -10.18 -5.19
N PRO A 95 13.93 -11.33 -5.84
CA PRO A 95 14.60 -11.71 -7.09
C PRO A 95 14.20 -10.81 -8.26
N PHE A 96 15.18 -10.42 -9.08
CA PHE A 96 15.00 -9.71 -10.33
C PHE A 96 15.96 -10.24 -11.41
N VAL A 97 15.54 -10.15 -12.67
CA VAL A 97 16.32 -10.64 -13.81
C VAL A 97 17.43 -9.63 -14.14
N THR A 98 18.67 -10.09 -14.18
CA THR A 98 19.85 -9.33 -14.61
C THR A 98 20.35 -9.75 -15.99
N ASP A 99 20.16 -11.03 -16.34
CA ASP A 99 20.47 -11.57 -17.67
C ASP A 99 19.39 -12.57 -18.09
N GLU A 100 18.49 -12.11 -18.95
CA GLU A 100 17.40 -12.93 -19.46
C GLU A 100 17.90 -14.11 -20.32
N LYS A 101 19.00 -13.93 -21.07
CA LYS A 101 19.52 -14.98 -21.97
C LYS A 101 20.10 -16.13 -21.16
N ALA A 102 20.89 -15.81 -20.14
CA ALA A 102 21.44 -16.81 -19.22
C ALA A 102 20.31 -17.56 -18.48
N LEU A 103 19.28 -16.84 -18.04
CA LEU A 103 18.13 -17.43 -17.37
C LEU A 103 17.33 -18.35 -18.30
N LYS A 104 17.08 -17.93 -19.55
CA LYS A 104 16.34 -18.71 -20.54
C LYS A 104 17.09 -19.97 -21.00
N ALA A 105 18.43 -19.91 -21.04
CA ALA A 105 19.27 -21.07 -21.35
C ALA A 105 19.29 -22.10 -20.21
N ALA A 106 19.35 -21.64 -18.95
CA ALA A 106 19.39 -22.50 -17.78
C ALA A 106 18.02 -23.04 -17.36
N HIS A 107 16.96 -22.24 -17.55
CA HIS A 107 15.60 -22.51 -17.09
C HIS A 107 14.54 -22.19 -18.16
N PRO A 108 14.55 -22.88 -19.32
CA PRO A 108 13.59 -22.64 -20.40
C PRO A 108 12.13 -22.92 -19.99
N GLU A 109 11.91 -23.73 -18.95
CA GLU A 109 10.58 -24.02 -18.39
C GLU A 109 9.84 -22.76 -17.90
N LEU A 110 10.57 -21.69 -17.55
CA LEU A 110 9.99 -20.41 -17.13
C LEU A 110 9.30 -19.65 -18.28
N TRP A 111 9.48 -20.09 -19.52
CA TRP A 111 8.83 -19.57 -20.73
C TRP A 111 7.88 -20.61 -21.37
N GLN A 112 7.51 -21.66 -20.65
CA GLN A 112 6.44 -22.57 -21.09
C GLN A 112 5.12 -22.15 -20.44
N PRO A 113 3.96 -22.37 -21.08
CA PRO A 113 3.75 -22.97 -22.41
C PRO A 113 3.97 -22.01 -23.58
N GLN A 114 4.19 -20.71 -23.34
CA GLN A 114 4.31 -19.69 -24.38
C GLN A 114 5.67 -18.98 -24.30
N PRO A 115 6.49 -19.01 -25.36
CA PRO A 115 7.87 -18.52 -25.35
C PRO A 115 8.02 -17.01 -25.12
N ASP A 116 6.91 -16.27 -25.20
CA ASP A 116 6.82 -14.82 -24.97
C ASP A 116 6.33 -14.47 -23.56
N LYS A 117 5.78 -15.45 -22.82
CA LYS A 117 5.18 -15.24 -21.50
C LYS A 117 6.10 -15.76 -20.40
N PHE A 118 6.92 -14.87 -19.87
CA PHE A 118 7.79 -15.17 -18.74
C PHE A 118 7.01 -15.39 -17.44
N GLN A 119 7.23 -16.53 -16.78
CA GLN A 119 6.60 -16.90 -15.51
C GLN A 119 7.34 -16.28 -14.31
N THR A 120 7.20 -14.96 -14.13
CA THR A 120 7.86 -14.20 -13.04
C THR A 120 7.63 -14.80 -11.65
N ASN A 121 6.43 -15.31 -11.36
CA ASN A 121 6.12 -15.90 -10.06
C ASN A 121 6.89 -17.20 -9.79
N GLU A 122 7.01 -18.07 -10.79
CA GLU A 122 7.77 -19.31 -10.67
C GLU A 122 9.26 -19.04 -10.58
N MET A 123 9.77 -18.06 -11.35
CA MET A 123 11.15 -17.58 -11.20
C MET A 123 11.41 -17.10 -9.76
N LYS A 124 10.53 -16.24 -9.20
CA LYS A 124 10.71 -15.73 -7.83
C LYS A 124 10.70 -16.85 -6.79
N LYS A 125 9.85 -17.88 -6.95
CA LYS A 125 9.85 -19.06 -6.05
C LYS A 125 11.14 -19.86 -6.15
N LEU A 126 11.64 -20.05 -7.37
CA LEU A 126 12.83 -20.84 -7.65
C LEU A 126 14.11 -20.14 -7.16
N ALA A 127 14.22 -18.83 -7.41
CA ALA A 127 15.33 -17.98 -6.97
C ALA A 127 15.47 -17.86 -5.45
N ARG A 128 14.38 -18.08 -4.70
CA ARG A 128 14.40 -18.13 -3.23
C ARG A 128 14.96 -19.44 -2.67
N LYS A 129 14.99 -20.51 -3.47
CA LYS A 129 15.44 -21.85 -3.04
C LYS A 129 16.85 -22.19 -3.51
N LYS A 130 17.27 -21.62 -4.65
CA LYS A 130 18.58 -21.85 -5.26
C LYS A 130 19.02 -20.64 -6.05
N ASN A 131 20.32 -20.54 -6.28
CA ASN A 131 20.87 -19.54 -7.18
C ASN A 131 20.40 -19.81 -8.63
N LEU A 132 19.94 -18.77 -9.33
CA LEU A 132 19.53 -18.86 -10.73
C LEU A 132 20.46 -18.00 -11.59
N PRO A 133 21.09 -18.58 -12.63
CA PRO A 133 21.86 -17.80 -13.60
C PRO A 133 21.01 -16.68 -14.19
N GLY A 134 21.58 -15.46 -14.25
CA GLY A 134 20.88 -14.29 -14.77
C GLY A 134 19.78 -13.70 -13.87
N VAL A 135 19.74 -14.11 -12.59
CA VAL A 135 18.88 -13.52 -11.57
C VAL A 135 19.73 -13.04 -10.41
N SER A 136 19.38 -11.88 -9.84
CA SER A 136 19.99 -11.38 -8.62
C SER A 136 18.92 -11.07 -7.59
N LEU A 137 19.31 -11.05 -6.32
CA LEU A 137 18.44 -10.65 -5.22
C LEU A 137 18.69 -9.18 -4.90
N THR A 138 17.63 -8.41 -4.74
CA THR A 138 17.73 -7.07 -4.13
C THR A 138 18.19 -7.20 -2.67
N ASN A 139 18.71 -6.12 -2.08
CA ASN A 139 19.07 -6.09 -0.65
C ASN A 139 17.84 -6.05 0.29
N GLY A 140 16.64 -6.29 -0.21
CA GLY A 140 15.40 -6.14 0.55
C GLY A 140 14.85 -4.71 0.55
N GLY A 141 15.67 -3.68 0.31
CA GLY A 141 15.26 -2.28 0.38
C GLY A 141 15.03 -1.80 1.82
N ALA A 142 14.47 -0.60 1.96
CA ALA A 142 14.20 -0.02 3.28
C ALA A 142 13.14 -0.83 4.06
N PRO A 143 13.28 -0.98 5.39
CA PRO A 143 12.27 -1.60 6.23
C PRO A 143 10.89 -0.99 6.03
N VAL A 144 9.85 -1.83 6.00
CA VAL A 144 8.47 -1.43 5.79
C VAL A 144 7.70 -1.38 7.11
N LEU A 145 6.81 -0.40 7.24
CA LEU A 145 5.93 -0.29 8.39
C LEU A 145 4.79 -1.31 8.33
N VAL A 146 4.71 -2.16 9.35
CA VAL A 146 3.58 -3.06 9.61
C VAL A 146 2.73 -2.46 10.72
N VAL A 147 1.42 -2.31 10.47
CA VAL A 147 0.44 -1.80 11.44
C VAL A 147 -0.65 -2.85 11.60
N SER A 148 -0.99 -3.18 12.85
CA SER A 148 -2.04 -4.15 13.16
C SER A 148 -2.79 -3.73 14.42
N ALA A 149 -4.07 -4.10 14.53
CA ALA A 149 -4.82 -3.94 15.76
C ALA A 149 -4.12 -4.68 16.91
N ARG A 150 -4.25 -4.14 18.12
CA ARG A 150 -3.85 -4.87 19.33
C ARG A 150 -4.80 -6.05 19.52
N LYS A 151 -4.25 -7.19 19.94
CA LYS A 151 -5.02 -8.42 20.19
C LYS A 151 -5.47 -8.54 21.65
N ASP A 152 -5.19 -7.53 22.47
CA ASP A 152 -5.33 -7.58 23.92
C ASP A 152 -6.61 -6.86 24.40
N GLY A 153 -7.69 -7.00 23.64
CA GLY A 153 -9.05 -6.60 24.02
C GLY A 153 -9.91 -7.83 24.26
#